data_AF-A0ABD5XQX9-F1
#
_entry.id   AF-A0ABD5XQX9-F1
#
_cell.length_a   1.000
_cell.length_b   1.000
_cell.length_c   1.000
_cell.angle_alpha   90.00
_cell.angle_beta   90.00
_cell.angle_gamma   90.00
#
_symmetry.space_group_name_H-M   'P 1'
#
loop_
_entity.id
_entity.type
_entity.pdbx_description
1 polymer ?
#
loop_
_entity_poly.entity_id
_entity_poly.type
_entity_poly.pdbx_seq_one_letter_code
_entity_poly.pdbx_strand_id
1 'polypeptide(L)'
;MEEALQRFAAAREFVKSLYFEREFARLARDLLLVSIPVIVCISYVILAVDVARLDGTVLGLPTVLVFMTAAYAVSLAPFMTLAAYVLRAATVALRTLSAGPFVLGTAGAFADDE
;
A
#
# COMPACT_ATOMS: atom_id res chain seq x y z
N MET A 1 -23.64 34.21 -7.29
CA MET A 1 -22.20 33.98 -6.98
C MET A 1 -22.01 32.75 -6.09
N GLU A 2 -22.94 32.47 -5.16
CA GLU A 2 -22.97 31.23 -4.35
C GLU A 2 -23.04 29.93 -5.14
N GLU A 3 -23.85 29.86 -6.21
CA GLU A 3 -23.96 28.62 -7.00
C GLU A 3 -22.62 28.19 -7.64
N ALA A 4 -21.78 29.16 -8.01
CA ALA A 4 -20.45 28.86 -8.54
C ALA A 4 -19.56 28.27 -7.44
N LEU A 5 -19.58 28.84 -6.23
CA LEU A 5 -18.82 28.32 -5.08
C LEU A 5 -19.28 26.92 -4.65
N GLN A 6 -20.59 26.63 -4.68
CA GLN A 6 -21.12 25.28 -4.43
C GLN A 6 -20.66 24.26 -5.49
N ARG A 7 -20.66 24.63 -6.77
CA ARG A 7 -20.15 23.76 -7.84
C ARG A 7 -18.65 23.52 -7.71
N PHE A 8 -17.87 24.52 -7.30
CA PHE A 8 -16.44 24.36 -6.99
C PHE A 8 -16.21 23.48 -5.74
N ALA A 9 -17.04 23.60 -4.72
CA ALA A 9 -16.98 22.75 -3.53
C ALA A 9 -17.27 21.29 -3.88
N ALA A 10 -18.32 21.02 -4.65
CA ALA A 10 -18.65 19.69 -5.14
C ALA A 10 -17.55 19.12 -6.05
N ALA A 11 -17.00 19.92 -6.98
CA ALA A 11 -15.92 19.49 -7.86
C ALA A 11 -14.65 19.08 -7.09
N ARG A 12 -14.32 19.77 -5.98
CA ARG A 12 -13.18 19.41 -5.12
C ARG A 12 -13.37 18.06 -4.45
N GLU A 13 -14.60 17.72 -4.09
CA GLU A 13 -14.96 16.45 -3.47
C GLU A 13 -14.92 15.29 -4.49
N PHE A 14 -15.34 15.52 -5.73
CA PHE A 14 -15.15 14.57 -6.84
C PHE A 14 -13.67 14.34 -7.18
N VAL A 15 -12.85 15.39 -7.18
CA VAL A 15 -11.39 15.26 -7.37
C VAL A 15 -10.76 14.43 -6.26
N LYS A 16 -11.24 14.55 -5.01
CA LYS A 16 -10.78 13.74 -3.87
C LYS A 16 -11.07 12.25 -4.07
N SER A 17 -12.23 11.91 -4.63
CA SER A 17 -12.59 10.53 -4.99
C SER A 17 -11.67 9.97 -6.08
N LEU A 18 -11.49 10.72 -7.17
CA LEU A 18 -10.62 10.32 -8.30
C LEU A 18 -9.14 10.16 -7.89
N TYR A 19 -8.66 10.93 -6.91
CA TYR A 19 -7.30 10.77 -6.38
C TYR A 19 -7.13 9.45 -5.63
N PHE A 20 -8.13 9.06 -4.83
CA PHE A 20 -8.09 7.81 -4.07
C PHE A 20 -8.10 6.58 -4.98
N GLU A 21 -8.91 6.62 -6.05
CA GLU A 21 -8.95 5.57 -7.07
C GLU A 21 -7.61 5.45 -7.82
N ARG A 22 -6.96 6.57 -8.16
CA ARG A 22 -5.64 6.53 -8.82
C ARG A 22 -4.56 5.94 -7.94
N GLU A 23 -4.57 6.27 -6.64
CA GLU A 23 -3.59 5.71 -5.71
C GLU A 23 -3.81 4.22 -5.48
N PHE A 24 -5.08 3.78 -5.39
CA PHE A 24 -5.42 2.36 -5.31
C PHE A 24 -5.01 1.59 -6.57
N ALA A 25 -5.28 2.15 -7.75
CA ALA A 25 -4.89 1.55 -9.02
C ALA A 25 -3.37 1.43 -9.14
N ARG A 26 -2.61 2.43 -8.66
CA ARG A 26 -1.14 2.39 -8.64
C ARG A 26 -0.62 1.31 -7.71
N LEU A 27 -1.19 1.18 -6.52
CA LEU A 27 -0.86 0.12 -5.57
C LEU A 27 -1.13 -1.26 -6.19
N ALA A 28 -2.33 -1.46 -6.74
CA ALA A 28 -2.70 -2.72 -7.38
C ALA A 28 -1.75 -3.06 -8.54
N ARG A 29 -1.34 -2.06 -9.34
CA ARG A 29 -0.36 -2.24 -10.41
C ARG A 29 0.99 -2.68 -9.88
N ASP A 30 1.51 -2.02 -8.86
CA ASP A 30 2.82 -2.36 -8.29
C ASP A 30 2.80 -3.75 -7.63
N LEU A 31 1.70 -4.07 -6.92
CA LEU A 31 1.48 -5.40 -6.36
C LEU A 31 1.48 -6.47 -7.46
N LEU A 32 0.75 -6.25 -8.55
CA LEU A 32 0.72 -7.17 -9.69
C LEU A 32 2.09 -7.32 -10.34
N LEU A 33 2.81 -6.21 -10.54
CA LEU A 33 4.14 -6.21 -11.14
C LEU A 33 5.18 -6.95 -10.29
N VAL A 34 5.04 -6.94 -8.96
CA VAL A 34 5.90 -7.73 -8.05
C VAL A 34 5.42 -9.17 -7.97
N SER A 35 4.10 -9.41 -7.94
CA SER A 35 3.54 -10.76 -7.80
C SER A 35 3.84 -11.65 -9.00
N ILE A 36 3.74 -11.13 -10.23
CA ILE A 36 4.00 -11.91 -11.45
C ILE A 36 5.38 -12.57 -11.46
N PRO A 37 6.51 -11.85 -11.31
CA PRO A 37 7.84 -12.46 -11.32
C PRO A 37 8.04 -13.39 -10.12
N VAL A 38 7.43 -13.08 -8.97
CA VAL A 38 7.48 -13.96 -7.79
C VAL A 38 6.78 -15.29 -8.07
N ILE A 39 5.59 -15.27 -8.66
CA ILE A 39 4.84 -16.48 -9.02
C ILE A 39 5.67 -17.31 -10.01
N VAL A 40 6.19 -16.70 -11.08
CA VAL A 40 7.02 -17.41 -12.06
C VAL A 40 8.26 -18.03 -11.41
N CYS A 41 8.94 -17.29 -10.52
CA CYS A 41 10.10 -17.78 -9.81
C CYS A 41 9.76 -18.98 -8.91
N ILE A 42 8.73 -18.88 -8.08
CA ILE A 42 8.32 -19.95 -7.16
C ILE A 42 7.79 -21.16 -7.93
N SER A 43 7.02 -20.97 -9.01
CA SER A 43 6.58 -22.06 -9.87
C SER A 43 7.76 -22.80 -10.51
N TYR A 44 8.76 -22.07 -10.99
CA TYR A 44 10.00 -22.68 -11.50
C TYR A 44 10.72 -23.48 -10.41
N VAL A 45 10.83 -22.91 -9.20
CA VAL A 45 11.43 -23.61 -8.06
C VAL A 45 10.70 -24.91 -7.77
N ILE A 46 9.37 -24.92 -7.71
CA ILE A 46 8.59 -26.13 -7.41
C ILE A 46 8.71 -27.18 -8.53
N LEU A 47 8.75 -26.76 -9.79
CA LEU A 47 8.74 -27.67 -10.94
C LEU A 47 10.13 -28.21 -11.31
N ALA A 48 11.18 -27.39 -11.16
CA ALA A 48 12.51 -27.70 -11.66
C ALA A 48 13.48 -28.16 -10.57
N VAL A 49 13.20 -27.87 -9.29
CA VAL A 49 14.14 -28.19 -8.20
C VAL A 49 13.87 -29.60 -7.68
N ASP A 50 14.90 -30.43 -7.80
CA ASP A 50 14.94 -31.76 -7.22
C ASP A 50 15.66 -31.72 -5.87
N VAL A 51 14.90 -31.84 -4.79
CA VAL A 51 15.42 -31.73 -3.41
C VAL A 51 16.42 -32.85 -3.10
N ALA A 52 16.30 -34.01 -3.75
CA ALA A 52 17.21 -35.13 -3.56
C ALA A 52 18.59 -34.90 -4.23
N ARG A 53 18.71 -33.90 -5.12
CA ARG A 53 20.00 -33.48 -5.69
C ARG A 53 20.68 -32.35 -4.93
N LEU A 54 19.97 -31.73 -3.98
CA LEU A 54 20.50 -30.63 -3.16
C LEU A 54 21.27 -31.16 -1.95
N ASP A 55 22.28 -32.00 -2.20
CA ASP A 55 23.16 -32.51 -1.16
C ASP A 55 24.33 -31.55 -0.94
N GLY A 56 24.50 -31.10 0.30
CA GLY A 56 25.59 -30.22 0.71
C GLY A 56 25.24 -29.32 1.89
N THR A 57 26.24 -28.59 2.36
CA THR A 57 26.12 -27.68 3.49
C THR A 57 26.50 -26.26 3.06
N VAL A 58 25.62 -25.28 3.31
CA VAL A 58 25.86 -23.85 3.05
C VAL A 58 25.84 -23.14 4.39
N LEU A 59 26.89 -22.39 4.73
CA LEU A 59 27.00 -21.65 6.00
C LEU A 59 26.85 -22.55 7.25
N GLY A 60 27.19 -23.84 7.14
CA GLY A 60 27.00 -24.82 8.23
C GLY A 60 25.56 -25.33 8.39
N LEU A 61 24.64 -24.91 7.51
CA LEU A 61 23.26 -25.38 7.45
C LEU A 61 23.03 -26.30 6.24
N PRO A 62 22.05 -27.23 6.30
CA PRO A 62 21.66 -28.02 5.15
C PRO A 62 21.23 -27.12 3.98
N THR A 63 21.75 -27.37 2.77
CA THR A 63 21.45 -26.54 1.58
C THR A 63 19.95 -26.48 1.30
N VAL A 64 19.26 -27.60 1.48
CA VAL A 64 17.79 -27.68 1.36
C VAL A 64 17.07 -26.69 2.27
N LEU A 65 17.53 -26.54 3.51
CA LEU A 65 16.90 -25.64 4.49
C LEU A 65 17.09 -24.17 4.08
N VAL A 66 18.31 -23.79 3.68
CA VAL A 66 18.62 -22.43 3.22
C VAL A 66 17.80 -22.09 1.98
N PHE A 67 17.71 -23.03 1.05
CA PHE A 67 16.95 -22.84 -0.18
C PHE A 67 15.45 -22.70 0.07
N MET A 68 14.86 -23.54 0.92
CA MET A 68 13.44 -23.47 1.27
C MET A 68 13.09 -22.18 2.00
N THR A 69 13.92 -21.75 2.93
CA THR A 69 13.72 -20.47 3.65
C THR A 69 13.88 -19.27 2.72
N ALA A 70 14.81 -19.31 1.77
CA ALA A 70 14.94 -18.29 0.74
C ALA A 70 13.72 -18.23 -0.19
N ALA A 71 13.27 -19.38 -0.71
CA ALA A 71 12.06 -19.46 -1.54
C ALA A 71 10.83 -18.96 -0.77
N TYR A 72 10.69 -19.33 0.49
CA TYR A 72 9.64 -18.82 1.37
C TYR A 72 9.73 -17.30 1.50
N ALA A 73 10.90 -16.74 1.81
CA ALA A 73 11.08 -15.28 1.91
C ALA A 73 10.71 -14.55 0.62
N VAL A 74 11.08 -15.09 -0.55
CA VAL A 74 10.69 -14.54 -1.86
C VAL A 74 9.18 -14.57 -2.05
N SER A 75 8.50 -15.64 -1.61
CA SER A 75 7.03 -15.75 -1.71
C SER A 75 6.28 -14.73 -0.84
N LEU A 76 6.92 -14.19 0.21
CA LEU A 76 6.35 -13.12 1.04
C LEU A 76 6.49 -11.72 0.42
N ALA A 77 7.34 -11.53 -0.59
CA ALA A 77 7.57 -10.23 -1.22
C ALA A 77 6.30 -9.45 -1.67
N PRO A 78 5.31 -10.07 -2.34
CA PRO A 78 4.09 -9.35 -2.72
C PRO A 78 3.26 -8.90 -1.51
N PHE A 79 3.18 -9.74 -0.47
CA PHE A 79 2.49 -9.39 0.78
C PHE A 79 3.19 -8.25 1.52
N MET A 80 4.53 -8.26 1.54
CA MET A 80 5.32 -7.17 2.12
C MET A 80 5.14 -5.86 1.36
N THR A 81 5.00 -5.91 0.04
CA THR A 81 4.69 -4.74 -0.78
C THR A 81 3.35 -4.14 -0.37
N LEU A 82 2.31 -4.98 -0.27
CA LEU A 82 0.99 -4.56 0.22
C LEU A 82 1.07 -3.95 1.62
N ALA A 83 1.75 -4.63 2.57
CA ALA A 83 1.89 -4.17 3.94
C ALA A 83 2.62 -2.81 4.03
N ALA A 84 3.71 -2.63 3.28
CA ALA A 84 4.45 -1.37 3.24
C ALA A 84 3.58 -0.22 2.71
N TYR A 85 2.76 -0.48 1.69
CA TYR A 85 1.83 0.51 1.14
C TYR A 85 0.73 0.89 2.15
N VAL A 86 0.12 -0.10 2.81
CA VAL A 86 -0.88 0.15 3.85
C VAL A 86 -0.27 0.95 5.00
N LEU A 87 0.93 0.59 5.46
CA LEU A 87 1.63 1.31 6.52
C LEU A 87 1.98 2.74 6.12
N ARG A 88 2.39 2.97 4.88
CA ARG A 88 2.64 4.31 4.33
C ARG A 88 1.36 5.14 4.31
N ALA A 89 0.26 4.58 3.82
CA ALA A 89 -1.03 5.25 3.79
C ALA A 89 -1.53 5.59 5.20
N ALA A 90 -1.41 4.64 6.15
CA ALA A 90 -1.75 4.85 7.55
C ALA A 90 -0.88 5.94 8.19
N THR A 91 0.42 5.95 7.90
CA THR A 91 1.35 6.98 8.41
C THR A 91 0.99 8.37 7.88
N VAL A 92 0.63 8.48 6.59
CA VAL A 92 0.16 9.73 6.00
C VAL A 92 -1.16 10.16 6.63
N ALA A 93 -2.12 9.25 6.79
CA ALA A 93 -3.41 9.53 7.42
C ALA A 93 -3.23 10.01 8.85
N LEU A 94 -2.40 9.34 9.66
CA LEU A 94 -2.07 9.73 11.03
C LEU A 94 -1.38 11.10 11.10
N ARG A 95 -0.51 11.44 10.13
CA ARG A 95 0.10 12.78 10.02
C ARG A 95 -0.90 13.86 9.61
N THR A 96 -1.97 13.52 8.89
CA THR A 96 -3.02 14.47 8.53
C THR A 96 -4.08 14.64 9.61
N LEU A 97 -4.27 13.65 10.48
CA LEU A 97 -5.17 13.74 11.63
C LEU A 97 -4.70 14.79 12.66
N SER A 98 -3.40 15.05 12.75
CA SER A 98 -2.82 16.14 13.56
C SER A 98 -2.88 17.52 12.89
N ALA A 99 -3.16 17.59 11.59
CA ALA A 99 -3.62 18.80 10.93
C ALA A 99 -5.16 18.87 11.08
N GLY A 100 -5.60 19.20 12.29
CA GLY A 100 -7.01 19.22 12.67
C GLY A 100 -7.90 20.02 11.71
N PRO A 101 -9.21 19.71 11.68
CA PRO A 101 -10.17 20.42 10.84
C PRO A 101 -10.02 21.92 11.11
N PHE A 102 -10.00 22.72 10.05
CA PHE A 102 -10.21 24.15 10.16
C PHE A 102 -11.60 24.38 10.77
N VAL A 103 -11.68 24.35 12.11
CA VAL A 103 -12.84 24.80 12.86
C VAL A 103 -12.75 26.32 12.79
N LEU A 104 -13.27 26.87 11.71
CA LEU A 104 -13.57 28.30 11.61
C LEU A 104 -14.69 28.57 12.63
N GLY A 105 -14.30 28.96 13.83
CA GLY A 105 -15.19 29.59 14.80
C GLY A 105 -15.59 30.97 14.31
N THR A 106 -16.56 31.05 13.41
CA THR A 106 -17.22 32.32 13.02
C THR A 106 -18.72 32.12 12.89
N ALA A 107 -19.34 31.56 13.93
CA ALA A 107 -20.81 31.49 14.07
C ALA A 107 -21.26 31.91 15.48
N GLY A 108 -20.62 32.93 16.06
CA GLY A 108 -20.94 33.37 17.43
C GLY A 108 -20.60 34.83 17.74
N ALA A 109 -20.51 35.74 16.77
CA ALA A 109 -20.06 37.12 17.03
C ALA A 109 -21.00 38.22 16.51
N PHE A 110 -22.22 37.93 16.04
CA PHE A 110 -23.13 38.97 15.54
C PHE A 110 -24.62 38.73 15.89
N ALA A 111 -24.88 38.09 17.04
CA ALA A 111 -26.24 38.00 17.59
C ALA A 111 -26.33 38.59 19.01
N ASP A 112 -25.36 39.42 19.38
CA ASP A 112 -25.45 40.42 20.44
C ASP A 112 -25.31 41.77 19.75
N ASP A 113 -26.40 42.22 19.12
CA ASP A 113 -26.66 43.64 18.92
C ASP A 113 -28.09 43.87 19.42
N GLU A 114 -28.17 44.82 20.33
CA GLU A 114 -29.25 45.26 21.21
C GLU A 114 -30.58 45.56 20.51
#